data_AF-J0N8T1-F1
#
_entry.id   AF-J0N8T1-F1
#
_cell.length_a   1.000
_cell.length_b   1.000
_cell.length_c   1.000
_cell.angle_alpha   90.00
_cell.angle_beta   90.00
_cell.angle_gamma   90.00
#
_symmetry.space_group_name_H-M   'P 1'
#
loop_
_entity.id
_entity.type
_entity.pdbx_description
1 polymer ?
#
loop_
_entity_poly.entity_id
_entity_poly.type
_entity_poly.pdbx_seq_one_letter_code
_entity_poly.pdbx_strand_id
1 'polypeptide(L)'
;MTPFGIRPPGAPTSIRPPGSAQSAHSASGSSLFRRPGRAMPRPDHTTSAGEPAPTGIDQVLGTEPTPETPRRPTSRARPSKSLYKVPSKYSSKTLPTRRPPQRPERARGPLGSLDQGSVFFVVSVVAIIVVLVAAGALDDLQGDSTRTSAGGSRTTRAAAPHPAPTPRHTRSASPTPTASADSWKQAWSIDLGIGSDATISTYANDDYLVVYDWDKSNNQKSRLRGYSLTNGRPQELWSTSAGELKGLTSSVAVTDGSLIDPATGEVTEAPWGESHPVLVTDDLIITCSTSSVCAGWDSSGPVLTQRWGPVTLPGNHLPRFDRYGITGNTSTGYALARVRDTNARADSIAFVSLEDGGIGTTLPEEDGDKLFAPADDGWLQLGAAQGAQRPITALEPDGTEKETYTASQYAYALLLTDSGSGLPSLNQYRDALASGDVSWASLIFDCRPNTCELDQHAIPGTDNDTRSSPMNAGDVTAAVSERYLIMSYGSMSGRVRIIDREKKSVVPEGESLYGRRAHTVVARADLLIAVEDGGLAAYAPPG
;
A
#
# COMPACT_ATOMS: atom_id res chain seq x y z
N MET A 1 12.94 60.74 -54.62
CA MET A 1 12.18 60.25 -55.79
C MET A 1 10.98 59.47 -55.29
N THR A 2 9.79 59.70 -55.84
CA THR A 2 8.58 58.92 -55.61
C THR A 2 7.68 59.00 -56.85
N PRO A 3 7.03 57.88 -57.21
CA PRO A 3 5.63 57.84 -57.60
C PRO A 3 4.83 56.96 -56.61
N PHE A 4 3.67 57.39 -56.08
CA PHE A 4 2.31 57.28 -56.66
C PHE A 4 1.89 55.81 -56.93
N GLY A 5 0.74 55.28 -56.50
CA GLY A 5 -0.43 55.76 -55.69
C GLY A 5 -1.36 54.54 -55.42
N ILE A 6 -2.66 54.57 -55.05
CA ILE A 6 -3.71 55.55 -54.67
C ILE A 6 -4.67 54.73 -53.74
N ARG A 7 -5.03 55.11 -52.49
CA ARG A 7 -6.25 55.86 -52.02
C ARG A 7 -7.62 55.40 -52.59
N PRO A 8 -8.78 55.66 -51.94
CA PRO A 8 -9.09 56.24 -50.61
C PRO A 8 -10.16 55.38 -49.81
N PRO A 9 -11.17 55.93 -49.10
CA PRO A 9 -11.14 56.49 -47.73
C PRO A 9 -12.11 55.81 -46.71
N GLY A 10 -12.04 56.15 -45.41
CA GLY A 10 -13.14 55.90 -44.46
C GLY A 10 -12.81 56.05 -42.95
N ALA A 11 -13.48 56.98 -42.26
CA ALA A 11 -13.49 57.19 -40.80
C ALA A 11 -14.70 58.12 -40.45
N PRO A 12 -15.11 58.37 -39.18
CA PRO A 12 -14.60 57.89 -37.88
C PRO A 12 -15.73 57.39 -36.91
N THR A 13 -15.47 57.45 -35.59
CA THR A 13 -16.42 57.53 -34.43
C THR A 13 -17.15 56.30 -33.85
N SER A 14 -16.64 55.86 -32.69
CA SER A 14 -17.31 55.87 -31.35
C SER A 14 -18.38 54.82 -30.96
N ILE A 15 -18.56 54.72 -29.63
CA ILE A 15 -19.61 54.05 -28.83
C ILE A 15 -19.39 52.54 -28.50
N ARG A 16 -19.82 52.17 -27.27
CA ARG A 16 -19.69 50.93 -26.47
C ARG A 16 -21.14 50.49 -26.08
N PRO A 17 -21.45 49.34 -25.41
CA PRO A 17 -20.81 48.02 -25.23
C PRO A 17 -21.67 46.94 -26.00
N PRO A 18 -21.82 45.65 -25.62
CA PRO A 18 -21.07 44.77 -24.70
C PRO A 18 -20.48 43.51 -25.38
N GLY A 19 -19.69 42.73 -24.64
CA GLY A 19 -19.20 41.43 -25.11
C GLY A 19 -18.46 40.65 -24.02
N SER A 20 -18.89 39.42 -23.76
CA SER A 20 -18.28 38.47 -22.82
C SER A 20 -17.66 37.31 -23.58
N ALA A 21 -16.34 37.08 -23.46
CA ALA A 21 -15.71 35.78 -23.74
C ALA A 21 -14.21 35.74 -23.36
N GLN A 22 -13.79 34.61 -22.80
CA GLN A 22 -12.53 33.89 -23.07
C GLN A 22 -11.17 34.61 -22.92
N SER A 23 -10.51 34.33 -21.80
CA SER A 23 -9.12 33.85 -21.79
C SER A 23 -9.08 32.63 -20.84
N ALA A 24 -9.03 31.40 -21.37
CA ALA A 24 -7.77 30.73 -21.72
C ALA A 24 -6.84 30.52 -20.50
N HIS A 25 -7.31 29.74 -19.52
CA HIS A 25 -6.46 29.13 -18.50
C HIS A 25 -6.16 27.69 -18.89
N SER A 26 -4.92 27.42 -19.30
CA SER A 26 -4.37 26.07 -19.38
C SER A 26 -4.11 25.59 -17.95
N ALA A 27 -5.11 24.96 -17.32
CA ALA A 27 -4.95 24.33 -16.02
C ALA A 27 -4.07 23.08 -16.16
N SER A 28 -2.97 23.03 -15.41
CA SER A 28 -2.14 21.84 -15.33
C SER A 28 -2.77 20.87 -14.34
N GLY A 29 -3.34 19.78 -14.85
CA GLY A 29 -3.88 18.69 -14.02
C GLY A 29 -2.84 18.26 -12.97
N SER A 30 -3.29 18.06 -11.75
CA SER A 30 -2.47 17.64 -10.60
C SER A 30 -3.24 16.58 -9.82
N SER A 31 -2.58 15.50 -9.41
CA SER A 31 -3.15 14.48 -8.54
C SER A 31 -3.53 15.04 -7.16
N LEU A 32 -4.50 14.42 -6.49
CA LEU A 32 -5.02 14.86 -5.18
C LEU A 32 -4.09 14.54 -3.98
N PHE A 33 -2.77 14.48 -4.20
CA PHE A 33 -1.76 14.43 -3.15
C PHE A 33 -0.79 15.59 -3.31
N ARG A 34 -1.15 16.77 -2.77
CA ARG A 34 -0.35 17.99 -2.90
C ARG A 34 0.33 18.39 -1.58
N ARG A 35 1.66 18.27 -1.56
CA ARG A 35 2.53 18.60 -0.41
C ARG A 35 2.28 20.01 0.15
N PRO A 36 2.40 20.20 1.49
CA PRO A 36 2.72 21.51 2.06
C PRO A 36 4.02 22.07 1.46
N GLY A 37 4.04 23.38 1.15
CA GLY A 37 5.11 23.99 0.36
C GLY A 37 6.41 24.23 1.15
N ARG A 38 7.54 23.75 0.61
CA ARG A 38 8.90 24.04 1.13
C ARG A 38 9.53 25.19 0.35
N ALA A 39 9.59 26.38 0.94
CA ALA A 39 10.37 27.49 0.39
C ALA A 39 11.86 27.31 0.71
N MET A 40 12.73 27.31 -0.30
CA MET A 40 14.18 27.49 -0.13
C MET A 40 14.64 28.76 -0.83
N PRO A 41 15.48 29.61 -0.21
CA PRO A 41 16.04 30.79 -0.86
C PRO A 41 17.02 30.43 -1.98
N ARG A 42 16.95 31.16 -3.09
CA ARG A 42 18.03 31.17 -4.10
C ARG A 42 19.06 32.23 -3.68
N PRO A 43 20.38 31.96 -3.77
CA PRO A 43 21.40 32.94 -3.43
C PRO A 43 21.63 33.93 -4.58
N ASP A 44 21.53 35.23 -4.30
CA ASP A 44 21.93 36.30 -5.23
C ASP A 44 23.23 36.97 -4.75
N HIS A 45 24.22 37.07 -5.64
CA HIS A 45 25.46 37.81 -5.41
C HIS A 45 25.37 39.22 -6.00
N THR A 46 25.53 40.26 -5.18
CA THR A 46 26.01 41.58 -5.63
C THR A 46 26.89 42.26 -4.58
N THR A 47 27.88 43.01 -5.03
CA THR A 47 28.97 43.61 -4.23
C THR A 47 28.79 45.12 -4.09
N SER A 48 29.02 45.70 -2.89
CA SER A 48 29.74 46.99 -2.76
C SER A 48 30.23 47.30 -1.34
N ALA A 49 31.29 48.10 -1.26
CA ALA A 49 32.14 48.43 -0.12
C ALA A 49 31.52 49.26 1.03
N GLY A 50 32.17 49.24 2.21
CA GLY A 50 31.93 50.20 3.30
C GLY A 50 32.58 49.85 4.64
N GLU A 51 33.85 50.21 4.86
CA GLU A 51 34.58 50.07 6.14
C GLU A 51 34.84 51.48 6.74
N PRO A 52 34.61 51.68 8.06
CA PRO A 52 35.73 51.72 9.02
C PRO A 52 35.45 51.02 10.37
N ALA A 53 36.49 50.40 10.93
CA ALA A 53 36.51 49.89 12.31
C ALA A 53 36.84 50.99 13.35
N PRO A 54 36.67 50.69 14.65
CA PRO A 54 37.55 51.22 15.69
C PRO A 54 38.30 50.10 16.45
N THR A 55 39.46 50.46 16.99
CA THR A 55 40.44 49.56 17.64
C THR A 55 40.32 49.48 19.16
N GLY A 56 40.73 48.35 19.76
CA GLY A 56 41.60 48.38 20.94
C GLY A 56 41.36 47.37 22.07
N ILE A 57 42.40 46.53 22.33
CA ILE A 57 42.95 46.04 23.63
C ILE A 57 42.01 45.53 24.75
N ASP A 58 42.34 44.50 25.54
CA ASP A 58 43.66 43.95 25.96
C ASP A 58 43.71 42.39 26.02
N GLN A 59 44.91 41.83 26.24
CA GLN A 59 45.15 40.39 26.50
C GLN A 59 45.44 40.10 27.98
N VAL A 60 44.96 38.97 28.53
CA VAL A 60 45.57 38.29 29.70
C VAL A 60 45.59 36.76 29.48
N LEU A 61 46.64 36.13 30.01
CA LEU A 61 47.18 34.80 29.68
C LEU A 61 46.75 33.66 30.62
N GLY A 62 46.53 32.45 30.06
CA GLY A 62 46.73 31.15 30.75
C GLY A 62 45.55 30.55 31.52
N THR A 63 45.48 29.23 31.81
CA THR A 63 46.33 28.08 31.39
C THR A 63 45.52 26.76 31.54
N GLU A 64 45.73 25.77 30.66
CA GLU A 64 45.13 24.42 30.75
C GLU A 64 45.94 23.46 31.65
N PRO A 65 45.28 22.52 32.38
CA PRO A 65 45.94 21.28 32.80
C PRO A 65 45.10 20.00 32.64
N THR A 66 45.71 18.96 32.06
CA THR A 66 45.18 17.59 31.91
C THR A 66 46.35 16.58 32.01
N PRO A 67 46.19 15.31 32.46
CA PRO A 67 45.59 14.79 33.69
C PRO A 67 46.58 13.93 34.54
N GLU A 68 46.29 13.59 35.80
CA GLU A 68 46.95 12.42 36.46
C GLU A 68 46.16 11.78 37.63
N THR A 69 46.51 10.54 38.00
CA THR A 69 45.88 9.64 39.00
C THR A 69 47.03 8.76 39.55
N PRO A 70 47.17 8.35 40.86
CA PRO A 70 46.13 7.66 41.64
C PRO A 70 46.19 7.69 43.21
N ARG A 71 45.17 7.13 43.90
CA ARG A 71 45.25 6.06 44.95
C ARG A 71 44.01 5.95 45.87
N ARG A 72 43.95 4.84 46.63
CA ARG A 72 42.87 4.33 47.50
C ARG A 72 43.18 4.55 49.00
N PRO A 73 42.17 4.66 49.90
CA PRO A 73 42.16 3.79 51.10
C PRO A 73 40.75 3.23 51.47
N THR A 74 40.53 2.80 52.72
CA THR A 74 39.60 1.70 53.07
C THR A 74 38.73 1.87 54.33
N SER A 75 37.59 1.14 54.36
CA SER A 75 37.00 0.41 55.52
C SER A 75 36.13 1.13 56.58
N ARG A 76 34.89 0.59 56.76
CA ARG A 76 33.99 0.61 57.97
C ARG A 76 33.46 2.00 58.41
N ALA A 77 32.30 2.16 59.06
CA ALA A 77 31.43 1.24 59.80
C ALA A 77 29.91 1.60 59.72
N ARG A 78 29.05 0.81 60.39
CA ARG A 78 27.62 1.07 60.70
C ARG A 78 27.44 1.00 62.22
N PRO A 79 26.44 1.65 62.87
CA PRO A 79 25.28 0.86 63.34
C PRO A 79 23.94 1.62 63.61
N SER A 80 22.82 0.86 63.70
CA SER A 80 21.60 1.17 64.50
C SER A 80 20.75 2.42 64.13
N LYS A 81 19.49 2.65 64.55
CA LYS A 81 18.28 1.93 65.09
C LYS A 81 17.12 2.98 65.10
N SER A 82 15.82 2.72 65.25
CA SER A 82 14.87 1.59 65.00
C SER A 82 13.44 2.05 65.41
N LEU A 83 12.39 1.24 65.18
CA LEU A 83 11.12 1.04 65.94
C LEU A 83 9.84 0.90 65.06
N TYR A 84 9.18 -0.28 65.18
CA TYR A 84 7.74 -0.67 65.14
C TYR A 84 6.69 0.13 64.31
N LYS A 85 5.62 -0.47 63.75
CA LYS A 85 4.77 -1.59 64.26
C LYS A 85 4.06 -2.38 63.12
N VAL A 86 3.32 -3.44 63.50
CA VAL A 86 2.77 -4.58 62.71
C VAL A 86 1.23 -4.66 62.98
N PRO A 87 0.28 -5.02 62.06
CA PRO A 87 0.14 -6.34 61.37
C PRO A 87 -0.28 -6.30 59.88
N SER A 88 -0.21 -7.33 59.01
CA SER A 88 -0.06 -8.81 59.05
C SER A 88 -1.33 -9.68 59.17
N LYS A 89 -1.58 -10.53 58.16
CA LYS A 89 -2.31 -11.82 58.26
C LYS A 89 -1.63 -12.89 57.39
N TYR A 90 -1.89 -14.15 57.75
CA TYR A 90 -1.35 -15.40 57.19
C TYR A 90 -1.90 -15.70 55.77
N SER A 91 -1.40 -16.68 54.99
CA SER A 91 -0.59 -17.86 55.36
C SER A 91 0.38 -18.34 54.28
N SER A 92 1.28 -19.26 54.64
CA SER A 92 2.35 -19.81 53.80
C SER A 92 2.24 -21.33 53.58
N LYS A 93 2.92 -21.84 52.54
CA LYS A 93 3.38 -23.24 52.46
C LYS A 93 4.84 -23.28 52.01
N THR A 94 5.58 -24.25 52.53
CA THR A 94 7.06 -24.26 52.57
C THR A 94 7.66 -25.19 51.53
N LEU A 95 8.78 -24.77 50.92
CA LEU A 95 9.60 -25.60 50.02
C LEU A 95 10.77 -26.26 50.79
N PRO A 96 11.06 -27.57 50.62
CA PRO A 96 12.28 -28.21 51.13
C PRO A 96 13.50 -27.99 50.22
N THR A 97 14.72 -28.16 50.73
CA THR A 97 15.95 -27.67 50.07
C THR A 97 17.09 -28.70 50.02
N ARG A 98 17.80 -28.73 48.86
CA ARG A 98 19.17 -29.28 48.60
C ARG A 98 19.44 -30.80 48.68
N ARG A 99 20.04 -31.32 47.58
CA ARG A 99 21.50 -31.60 47.50
C ARG A 99 22.00 -31.68 46.02
N PRO A 100 23.31 -31.50 45.75
CA PRO A 100 23.92 -31.50 44.40
C PRO A 100 24.34 -32.91 43.90
N PRO A 101 24.75 -33.08 42.62
CA PRO A 101 24.65 -34.37 41.91
C PRO A 101 25.88 -35.29 41.97
N GLN A 102 25.69 -36.53 41.48
CA GLN A 102 26.77 -37.47 41.10
C GLN A 102 26.66 -37.87 39.62
N ARG A 103 27.81 -38.14 38.99
CA ARG A 103 27.96 -38.66 37.62
C ARG A 103 28.30 -40.16 37.68
N PRO A 104 27.67 -41.00 36.83
CA PRO A 104 28.29 -42.21 36.29
C PRO A 104 28.62 -42.06 34.79
N GLU A 105 29.50 -42.91 34.26
CA GLU A 105 29.84 -42.97 32.82
C GLU A 105 29.26 -44.23 32.13
N ARG A 106 29.28 -44.16 30.79
CA ARG A 106 29.00 -45.19 29.77
C ARG A 106 28.96 -46.68 30.20
N ALA A 107 27.89 -47.35 29.78
CA ALA A 107 27.89 -48.76 29.36
C ALA A 107 27.33 -48.87 27.91
N ARG A 108 27.46 -50.03 27.24
CA ARG A 108 27.18 -50.19 25.79
C ARG A 108 25.95 -51.07 25.48
N GLY A 109 25.06 -50.54 24.63
CA GLY A 109 24.17 -51.30 23.72
C GLY A 109 23.00 -52.08 24.34
N PRO A 110 22.16 -52.74 23.52
CA PRO A 110 22.10 -52.73 22.05
C PRO A 110 20.95 -51.85 21.49
N LEU A 111 20.77 -51.80 20.17
CA LEU A 111 19.53 -51.28 19.55
C LEU A 111 18.41 -52.32 19.66
N GLY A 112 17.18 -51.88 19.97
CA GLY A 112 15.98 -52.71 19.95
C GLY A 112 14.71 -51.88 20.18
N SER A 113 13.63 -52.20 19.46
CA SER A 113 12.27 -51.62 19.52
C SER A 113 12.16 -50.08 19.56
N LEU A 114 11.88 -49.47 18.40
CA LEU A 114 11.15 -48.20 18.33
C LEU A 114 9.65 -48.47 18.53
N ASP A 115 8.97 -47.60 19.28
CA ASP A 115 7.58 -47.80 19.69
C ASP A 115 6.56 -47.44 18.60
N GLN A 116 5.37 -48.03 18.69
CA GLN A 116 4.44 -48.29 17.58
C GLN A 116 3.50 -47.12 17.24
N GLY A 117 4.01 -45.87 17.31
CA GLY A 117 3.20 -44.65 17.13
C GLY A 117 3.19 -44.03 15.72
N SER A 118 4.32 -44.06 15.00
CA SER A 118 4.53 -43.15 13.86
C SER A 118 4.21 -43.71 12.46
N VAL A 119 3.89 -45.01 12.34
CA VAL A 119 3.70 -45.67 11.03
C VAL A 119 2.31 -45.38 10.43
N PHE A 120 1.27 -45.29 11.27
CA PHE A 120 -0.12 -45.15 10.79
C PHE A 120 -0.41 -43.82 10.09
N PHE A 121 0.24 -42.72 10.49
CA PHE A 121 0.06 -41.41 9.84
C PHE A 121 0.65 -41.36 8.43
N VAL A 122 1.86 -41.90 8.23
CA VAL A 122 2.53 -41.89 6.92
C VAL A 122 1.76 -42.74 5.90
N VAL A 123 1.33 -43.95 6.29
CA VAL A 123 0.55 -44.84 5.40
C VAL A 123 -0.81 -44.21 5.04
N SER A 124 -1.48 -43.54 5.98
CA SER A 124 -2.77 -42.89 5.73
C SER A 124 -2.66 -41.74 4.72
N VAL A 125 -1.63 -40.89 4.84
CA VAL A 125 -1.42 -39.76 3.91
C VAL A 125 -1.09 -40.27 2.50
N VAL A 126 -0.23 -41.28 2.36
CA VAL A 126 0.09 -41.88 1.05
C VAL A 126 -1.15 -42.52 0.41
N ALA A 127 -1.98 -43.23 1.19
CA ALA A 127 -3.22 -43.82 0.68
C ALA A 127 -4.21 -42.75 0.18
N ILE A 128 -4.36 -41.63 0.89
CA ILE A 128 -5.22 -40.51 0.47
C ILE A 128 -4.71 -39.88 -0.83
N ILE A 129 -3.39 -39.67 -0.96
CA ILE A 129 -2.79 -39.12 -2.19
C ILE A 129 -3.03 -40.07 -3.39
N VAL A 130 -2.85 -41.39 -3.21
CA VAL A 130 -3.11 -42.37 -4.28
C VAL A 130 -4.59 -42.39 -4.69
N VAL A 131 -5.53 -42.27 -3.74
CA VAL A 131 -6.97 -42.19 -4.05
C VAL A 131 -7.33 -40.90 -4.79
N LEU A 132 -6.74 -39.75 -4.41
CA LEU A 132 -6.97 -38.48 -5.10
C LEU A 132 -6.41 -38.48 -6.54
N VAL A 133 -5.23 -39.05 -6.75
CA VAL A 133 -4.65 -39.21 -8.11
C VAL A 133 -5.47 -40.20 -8.94
N ALA A 134 -5.98 -41.29 -8.34
CA ALA A 134 -6.86 -42.24 -9.04
C ALA A 134 -8.23 -41.65 -9.39
N ALA A 135 -8.76 -40.73 -8.58
CA ALA A 135 -9.99 -40.00 -8.88
C ALA A 135 -9.80 -38.98 -10.02
N GLY A 136 -8.72 -38.18 -9.96
CA GLY A 136 -8.40 -37.21 -11.02
C GLY A 136 -8.15 -37.86 -12.39
N ALA A 137 -7.65 -39.09 -12.42
CA ALA A 137 -7.47 -39.88 -13.64
C ALA A 137 -8.77 -40.49 -14.22
N LEU A 138 -9.93 -40.30 -13.58
CA LEU A 138 -11.20 -40.90 -14.00
C LEU A 138 -12.18 -39.90 -14.64
N ASP A 139 -12.13 -38.62 -14.26
CA ASP A 139 -12.91 -37.56 -14.92
C ASP A 139 -12.37 -37.22 -16.31
N ASP A 140 -11.04 -37.29 -16.49
CA ASP A 140 -10.33 -37.01 -17.76
C ASP A 140 -10.60 -38.06 -18.88
N LEU A 141 -11.40 -39.10 -18.58
CA LEU A 141 -11.79 -40.17 -19.51
C LEU A 141 -13.25 -40.08 -20.00
N GLN A 142 -13.99 -39.02 -19.65
CA GLN A 142 -15.35 -38.76 -20.17
C GLN A 142 -15.48 -37.42 -20.91
N GLY A 143 -14.35 -36.72 -21.16
CA GLY A 143 -14.31 -35.35 -21.65
C GLY A 143 -14.42 -35.12 -23.17
N ASP A 144 -13.95 -36.04 -24.03
CA ASP A 144 -14.04 -35.86 -25.49
C ASP A 144 -14.26 -37.16 -26.28
N SER A 145 -15.22 -37.12 -27.19
CA SER A 145 -15.36 -38.01 -28.36
C SER A 145 -16.28 -37.37 -29.41
N THR A 146 -15.77 -36.31 -30.03
CA THR A 146 -16.06 -35.84 -31.41
C THR A 146 -17.05 -36.67 -32.24
N ARG A 147 -18.13 -36.04 -32.74
CA ARG A 147 -19.21 -36.73 -33.48
C ARG A 147 -19.17 -36.57 -35.01
N THR A 148 -18.17 -37.17 -35.64
CA THR A 148 -18.02 -37.33 -37.10
C THR A 148 -17.23 -38.62 -37.38
N SER A 149 -17.54 -39.50 -38.35
CA SER A 149 -18.53 -39.48 -39.44
C SER A 149 -18.78 -40.90 -40.02
N ALA A 150 -19.77 -40.98 -40.94
CA ALA A 150 -19.85 -41.90 -42.11
C ALA A 150 -20.74 -43.15 -42.08
N GLY A 151 -21.49 -43.35 -43.18
CA GLY A 151 -22.15 -44.59 -43.59
C GLY A 151 -23.59 -44.82 -43.09
N GLY A 152 -24.64 -44.93 -43.92
CA GLY A 152 -24.76 -44.66 -45.35
C GLY A 152 -25.84 -45.52 -46.04
N SER A 153 -26.75 -44.90 -46.81
CA SER A 153 -27.61 -45.62 -47.77
C SER A 153 -28.18 -44.72 -48.87
N ARG A 154 -28.47 -45.33 -50.02
CA ARG A 154 -28.73 -44.66 -51.32
C ARG A 154 -30.14 -44.10 -51.44
N THR A 155 -30.29 -43.00 -52.18
CA THR A 155 -31.25 -42.94 -53.30
C THR A 155 -30.83 -41.88 -54.33
N THR A 156 -31.38 -41.94 -55.53
CA THR A 156 -30.88 -41.23 -56.73
C THR A 156 -31.81 -40.10 -57.17
N ARG A 157 -31.23 -38.99 -57.69
CA ARG A 157 -31.55 -38.35 -58.98
C ARG A 157 -30.60 -37.17 -59.23
N ALA A 158 -30.34 -36.83 -60.50
CA ALA A 158 -29.47 -35.73 -60.92
C ALA A 158 -30.26 -34.64 -61.67
N ALA A 159 -29.82 -33.38 -61.55
CA ALA A 159 -30.11 -32.25 -62.43
C ALA A 159 -29.12 -31.09 -62.15
N ALA A 160 -28.99 -30.14 -63.08
CA ALA A 160 -28.07 -28.99 -62.98
C ALA A 160 -28.82 -27.65 -62.71
N PRO A 161 -28.38 -26.44 -63.13
CA PRO A 161 -28.15 -25.32 -62.21
C PRO A 161 -29.36 -24.39 -61.97
N HIS A 162 -29.21 -23.48 -61.01
CA HIS A 162 -30.22 -22.49 -60.60
C HIS A 162 -30.58 -21.46 -61.69
N PRO A 163 -31.81 -20.93 -61.59
CA PRO A 163 -32.05 -19.48 -61.62
C PRO A 163 -32.63 -18.96 -60.29
N ALA A 164 -32.50 -17.65 -60.03
CA ALA A 164 -32.93 -17.01 -58.78
C ALA A 164 -34.44 -16.71 -58.71
N PRO A 165 -34.95 -16.39 -57.51
CA PRO A 165 -35.55 -15.06 -57.36
C PRO A 165 -35.11 -14.29 -56.10
N THR A 166 -35.14 -12.96 -56.21
CA THR A 166 -34.96 -11.96 -55.16
C THR A 166 -36.31 -11.58 -54.52
N PRO A 167 -36.38 -10.62 -53.58
CA PRO A 167 -35.65 -10.51 -52.30
C PRO A 167 -36.61 -10.24 -51.12
N ARG A 168 -36.14 -10.33 -49.85
CA ARG A 168 -36.62 -9.41 -48.78
C ARG A 168 -35.84 -9.40 -47.46
N HIS A 169 -35.72 -8.18 -46.92
CA HIS A 169 -35.60 -7.75 -45.53
C HIS A 169 -34.35 -8.04 -44.66
N THR A 170 -34.00 -6.98 -43.91
CA THR A 170 -33.39 -6.98 -42.56
C THR A 170 -32.23 -7.92 -42.32
N ARG A 171 -31.05 -7.58 -42.87
CA ARG A 171 -29.80 -7.79 -42.12
C ARG A 171 -29.59 -6.57 -41.24
N SER A 172 -29.90 -6.70 -39.95
CA SER A 172 -29.48 -5.70 -38.96
C SER A 172 -27.96 -5.59 -39.00
N ALA A 173 -27.42 -4.38 -39.06
CA ALA A 173 -26.00 -4.18 -38.86
C ALA A 173 -25.73 -4.40 -37.37
N SER A 174 -25.29 -5.60 -37.00
CA SER A 174 -24.71 -5.83 -35.67
C SER A 174 -23.54 -4.85 -35.55
N PRO A 175 -23.52 -3.94 -34.57
CA PRO A 175 -22.36 -3.10 -34.37
C PRO A 175 -21.20 -4.03 -34.00
N THR A 176 -20.17 -4.06 -34.84
CA THR A 176 -18.84 -4.47 -34.39
C THR A 176 -18.52 -3.57 -33.21
N PRO A 177 -18.16 -4.09 -32.02
CA PRO A 177 -17.74 -3.23 -30.93
C PRO A 177 -16.50 -2.48 -31.38
N THR A 178 -16.66 -1.18 -31.62
CA THR A 178 -15.53 -0.25 -31.69
C THR A 178 -14.92 -0.21 -30.30
N ALA A 179 -13.90 -1.04 -30.07
CA ALA A 179 -13.02 -0.90 -28.91
C ALA A 179 -12.63 0.58 -28.80
N SER A 180 -13.11 1.25 -27.76
CA SER A 180 -13.22 2.71 -27.80
C SER A 180 -11.83 3.32 -27.85
N ALA A 181 -11.59 4.24 -28.80
CA ALA A 181 -10.26 4.78 -29.06
C ALA A 181 -9.69 5.57 -27.87
N ASP A 182 -10.56 5.97 -26.93
CA ASP A 182 -10.29 6.68 -25.69
C ASP A 182 -10.15 5.75 -24.46
N SER A 183 -10.00 4.43 -24.67
CA SER A 183 -9.79 3.45 -23.60
C SER A 183 -8.32 3.35 -23.17
N TRP A 184 -8.10 2.90 -21.93
CA TRP A 184 -6.76 2.59 -21.42
C TRP A 184 -6.11 1.47 -22.23
N LYS A 185 -4.81 1.61 -22.50
CA LYS A 185 -4.04 0.70 -23.35
C LYS A 185 -2.59 0.58 -22.87
N GLN A 186 -1.92 -0.48 -23.28
CA GLN A 186 -0.49 -0.66 -23.03
C GLN A 186 0.30 0.46 -23.73
N ALA A 187 1.03 1.26 -22.95
CA ALA A 187 1.86 2.36 -23.46
C ALA A 187 3.24 1.86 -23.91
N TRP A 188 3.78 0.85 -23.22
CA TRP A 188 5.05 0.17 -23.49
C TRP A 188 5.12 -1.15 -22.70
N SER A 189 6.09 -2.00 -23.04
CA SER A 189 6.56 -3.09 -22.19
C SER A 189 8.08 -3.30 -22.33
N ILE A 190 8.66 -3.98 -21.35
CA ILE A 190 10.07 -4.38 -21.27
C ILE A 190 10.08 -5.85 -20.84
N ASP A 191 10.80 -6.71 -21.57
CA ASP A 191 11.09 -8.07 -21.09
C ASP A 191 12.08 -7.98 -19.93
N LEU A 192 11.69 -8.50 -18.76
CA LEU A 192 12.51 -8.48 -17.56
C LEU A 192 13.29 -9.79 -17.34
N GLY A 193 13.07 -10.82 -18.16
CA GLY A 193 13.68 -12.15 -18.01
C GLY A 193 13.26 -12.89 -16.75
N ILE A 194 12.13 -12.51 -16.13
CA ILE A 194 11.63 -13.08 -14.88
C ILE A 194 10.90 -14.41 -15.17
N GLY A 195 11.09 -15.43 -14.33
CA GLY A 195 10.33 -16.68 -14.44
C GLY A 195 8.87 -16.51 -14.01
N SER A 196 7.94 -17.27 -14.61
CA SER A 196 6.50 -17.21 -14.28
C SER A 196 6.17 -17.50 -12.81
N ASP A 197 7.06 -18.20 -12.10
CA ASP A 197 6.92 -18.60 -10.71
C ASP A 197 7.77 -17.74 -9.74
N ALA A 198 8.31 -16.61 -10.22
CA ALA A 198 9.11 -15.70 -9.41
C ALA A 198 8.27 -14.94 -8.38
N THR A 199 8.85 -14.70 -7.20
CA THR A 199 8.30 -13.74 -6.24
C THR A 199 8.59 -12.32 -6.73
N ILE A 200 7.55 -11.51 -6.91
CA ILE A 200 7.62 -10.13 -7.41
C ILE A 200 7.02 -9.18 -6.39
N SER A 201 7.74 -8.09 -6.09
CA SER A 201 7.22 -6.94 -5.33
C SER A 201 7.51 -5.65 -6.09
N THR A 202 6.53 -4.75 -6.17
CA THR A 202 6.68 -3.46 -6.86
C THR A 202 6.23 -2.30 -6.00
N TYR A 203 7.00 -1.21 -6.04
CA TYR A 203 6.66 0.05 -5.38
C TYR A 203 6.95 1.19 -6.36
N ALA A 204 6.06 2.17 -6.41
CA ALA A 204 6.20 3.34 -7.27
C ALA A 204 5.82 4.61 -6.51
N ASN A 205 6.43 5.73 -6.91
CA ASN A 205 6.00 7.09 -6.60
C ASN A 205 5.90 7.87 -7.93
N ASP A 206 5.69 9.19 -7.91
CA ASP A 206 5.48 9.99 -9.14
C ASP A 206 6.66 9.92 -10.14
N ASP A 207 7.89 9.78 -9.63
CA ASP A 207 9.15 9.89 -10.38
C ASP A 207 9.84 8.54 -10.66
N TYR A 208 9.60 7.51 -9.83
CA TYR A 208 10.33 6.24 -9.85
C TYR A 208 9.43 5.01 -9.65
N LEU A 209 9.81 3.91 -10.32
CA LEU A 209 9.37 2.55 -10.03
C LEU A 209 10.58 1.75 -9.53
N VAL A 210 10.40 0.95 -8.48
CA VAL A 210 11.35 -0.10 -8.10
C VAL A 210 10.66 -1.46 -8.16
N VAL A 211 11.29 -2.39 -8.88
CA VAL A 211 10.88 -3.80 -9.01
C VAL A 211 11.86 -4.66 -8.22
N TYR A 212 11.35 -5.50 -7.35
CA TYR A 212 12.04 -6.64 -6.75
C TYR A 212 11.57 -7.92 -7.42
N ASP A 213 12.51 -8.78 -7.80
CA ASP A 213 12.24 -10.09 -8.38
C ASP A 213 13.15 -11.18 -7.80
N TRP A 214 12.59 -12.35 -7.51
CA TRP A 214 13.35 -13.53 -7.06
C TRP A 214 12.70 -14.84 -7.50
N ASP A 215 13.36 -15.57 -8.41
CA ASP A 215 12.98 -16.93 -8.79
C ASP A 215 13.82 -18.00 -8.06
N LYS A 216 13.26 -18.52 -6.97
CA LYS A 216 13.84 -19.62 -6.19
C LYS A 216 13.84 -20.96 -6.97
N SER A 217 12.90 -21.17 -7.90
CA SER A 217 12.76 -22.43 -8.63
C SER A 217 13.90 -22.63 -9.63
N ASN A 218 14.28 -21.56 -10.33
CA ASN A 218 15.37 -21.55 -11.31
C ASN A 218 16.74 -21.18 -10.69
N ASN A 219 16.86 -21.18 -9.36
CA ASN A 219 18.05 -20.76 -8.60
C ASN A 219 18.56 -19.34 -8.98
N GLN A 220 17.68 -18.44 -9.42
CA GLN A 220 18.05 -17.07 -9.67
C GLN A 220 18.35 -16.35 -8.34
N LYS A 221 19.31 -15.44 -8.37
CA LYS A 221 19.53 -14.51 -7.25
C LYS A 221 18.41 -13.48 -7.25
N SER A 222 18.03 -13.00 -6.07
CA SER A 222 17.13 -11.86 -5.96
C SER A 222 17.78 -10.61 -6.56
N ARG A 223 16.95 -9.81 -7.25
CA ARG A 223 17.34 -8.62 -8.00
C ARG A 223 16.41 -7.46 -7.64
N LEU A 224 16.98 -6.29 -7.54
CA LEU A 224 16.29 -5.00 -7.48
C LEU A 224 16.60 -4.22 -8.74
N ARG A 225 15.61 -3.51 -9.28
CA ARG A 225 15.72 -2.65 -10.48
C ARG A 225 14.97 -1.35 -10.26
N GLY A 226 15.67 -0.22 -10.41
CA GLY A 226 15.06 1.10 -10.38
C GLY A 226 14.85 1.66 -11.78
N TYR A 227 13.75 2.35 -11.98
CA TYR A 227 13.38 2.98 -13.25
C TYR A 227 12.83 4.39 -13.00
N SER A 228 13.13 5.36 -13.88
CA SER A 228 12.44 6.66 -13.83
C SER A 228 11.14 6.64 -14.63
N LEU A 229 10.07 7.22 -14.10
CA LEU A 229 8.78 7.40 -14.75
C LEU A 229 8.64 8.77 -15.45
N THR A 230 9.62 9.66 -15.26
CA THR A 230 9.59 11.07 -15.71
C THR A 230 9.48 11.27 -17.24
N ASN A 231 10.04 10.35 -18.04
CA ASN A 231 10.14 10.49 -19.50
C ASN A 231 9.15 9.58 -20.28
N GLY A 232 8.08 9.12 -19.62
CA GLY A 232 6.96 8.38 -20.23
C GLY A 232 7.25 6.92 -20.59
N ARG A 233 8.45 6.61 -21.08
CA ARG A 233 9.01 5.25 -21.12
C ARG A 233 10.06 5.11 -20.02
N PRO A 234 9.91 4.18 -19.06
CA PRO A 234 10.94 3.94 -18.09
C PRO A 234 12.19 3.33 -18.71
N GLN A 235 13.32 3.87 -18.28
CA GLN A 235 14.64 3.34 -18.51
C GLN A 235 15.11 2.72 -17.18
N GLU A 236 15.67 1.50 -17.22
CA GLU A 236 16.37 0.93 -16.05
C GLU A 236 17.55 1.86 -15.75
N LEU A 237 17.51 2.50 -14.58
CA LEU A 237 18.54 3.42 -14.09
C LEU A 237 19.69 2.63 -13.48
N TRP A 238 19.34 1.59 -12.72
CA TRP A 238 20.25 0.77 -11.93
C TRP A 238 19.65 -0.60 -11.65
N SER A 239 20.52 -1.57 -11.36
CA SER A 239 20.11 -2.84 -10.78
C SER A 239 21.15 -3.36 -9.79
N THR A 240 20.68 -3.97 -8.70
CA THR A 240 21.49 -4.42 -7.56
C THR A 240 20.88 -5.67 -6.91
N SER A 241 21.56 -6.26 -5.93
CA SER A 241 21.07 -7.39 -5.12
C SER A 241 21.08 -7.06 -3.62
N ALA A 242 20.70 -5.83 -3.26
CA ALA A 242 20.79 -5.25 -1.91
C ALA A 242 19.69 -5.73 -0.91
N GLY A 243 19.11 -6.91 -1.13
CA GLY A 243 18.07 -7.51 -0.29
C GLY A 243 16.66 -7.41 -0.87
N GLU A 244 15.66 -7.68 -0.03
CA GLU A 244 14.24 -7.58 -0.35
C GLU A 244 13.71 -6.16 -0.13
N LEU A 245 12.91 -5.65 -1.07
CA LEU A 245 12.29 -4.33 -0.99
C LEU A 245 11.12 -4.31 0.01
N LYS A 246 11.24 -3.49 1.06
CA LYS A 246 10.19 -3.26 2.07
C LYS A 246 9.34 -2.03 1.77
N GLY A 247 9.90 -1.07 1.04
CA GLY A 247 9.18 0.15 0.67
C GLY A 247 9.99 1.11 -0.20
N LEU A 248 9.30 2.16 -0.65
CA LEU A 248 9.83 3.29 -1.37
C LEU A 248 9.22 4.55 -0.74
N THR A 249 10.06 5.50 -0.33
CA THR A 249 9.63 6.80 0.18
C THR A 249 9.62 7.82 -0.98
N SER A 250 9.47 9.11 -0.67
CA SER A 250 9.71 10.20 -1.65
C SER A 250 11.19 10.42 -2.02
N SER A 251 12.12 9.68 -1.39
CA SER A 251 13.58 9.94 -1.43
C SER A 251 14.46 8.68 -1.47
N VAL A 252 14.00 7.53 -0.96
CA VAL A 252 14.81 6.33 -0.74
C VAL A 252 14.01 5.04 -0.91
N ALA A 253 14.61 4.04 -1.56
CA ALA A 253 14.12 2.66 -1.55
C ALA A 253 14.75 1.87 -0.39
N VAL A 254 13.94 1.10 0.32
CA VAL A 254 14.25 0.55 1.65
C VAL A 254 14.28 -0.98 1.61
N THR A 255 15.37 -1.58 2.08
CA THR A 255 15.47 -3.03 2.33
C THR A 255 15.68 -3.32 3.84
N ASP A 256 15.78 -4.58 4.25
CA ASP A 256 16.02 -4.93 5.68
C ASP A 256 17.25 -4.22 6.27
N GLY A 257 18.33 -4.06 5.50
CA GLY A 257 19.62 -3.52 6.00
C GLY A 257 20.28 -2.48 5.10
N SER A 258 19.61 -2.03 4.04
CA SER A 258 20.14 -1.03 3.12
C SER A 258 19.13 0.03 2.71
N LEU A 259 19.68 1.19 2.39
CA LEU A 259 19.01 2.35 1.81
C LEU A 259 19.54 2.51 0.38
N ILE A 260 18.66 2.75 -0.59
CA ILE A 260 19.03 2.86 -2.01
C ILE A 260 18.45 4.15 -2.59
N ASP A 261 19.31 4.98 -3.18
CA ASP A 261 18.89 6.15 -3.96
C ASP A 261 18.07 5.70 -5.19
N PRO A 262 16.78 6.09 -5.33
CA PRO A 262 15.93 5.66 -6.44
C PRO A 262 16.38 6.16 -7.81
N ALA A 263 17.15 7.25 -7.87
CA ALA A 263 17.65 7.86 -9.09
C ALA A 263 19.01 7.28 -9.52
N THR A 264 19.93 7.06 -8.58
CA THR A 264 21.32 6.65 -8.89
C THR A 264 21.60 5.17 -8.65
N GLY A 265 20.85 4.52 -7.75
CA GLY A 265 21.13 3.16 -7.29
C GLY A 265 22.28 3.07 -6.30
N GLU A 266 22.77 4.20 -5.77
CA GLU A 266 23.75 4.20 -4.68
C GLU A 266 23.17 3.51 -3.45
N VAL A 267 23.89 2.49 -2.95
CA VAL A 267 23.46 1.67 -1.80
C VAL A 267 24.28 2.08 -0.57
N THR A 268 23.59 2.46 0.49
CA THR A 268 24.18 2.74 1.80
C THR A 268 23.64 1.78 2.88
N GLU A 269 24.43 1.55 3.93
CA GLU A 269 24.03 0.74 5.09
C GLU A 269 22.95 1.47 5.90
N ALA A 270 21.91 0.75 6.32
CA ALA A 270 20.79 1.37 7.03
C ALA A 270 21.10 1.58 8.54
N PRO A 271 20.66 2.70 9.15
CA PRO A 271 21.10 3.11 10.49
C PRO A 271 20.53 2.29 11.66
N TRP A 272 19.69 1.27 11.39
CA TRP A 272 18.89 0.54 12.37
C TRP A 272 19.40 -0.88 12.72
N GLY A 273 20.48 -1.33 12.06
CA GLY A 273 21.14 -2.62 12.34
C GLY A 273 20.19 -3.82 12.23
N GLU A 274 20.13 -4.66 13.28
CA GLU A 274 19.31 -5.87 13.38
C GLU A 274 17.79 -5.62 13.53
N SER A 275 17.30 -4.43 13.14
CA SER A 275 15.88 -4.06 13.17
C SER A 275 15.28 -4.12 11.77
N HIS A 276 14.03 -4.57 11.64
CA HIS A 276 13.35 -4.67 10.35
C HIS A 276 12.46 -3.45 10.10
N PRO A 277 12.43 -2.86 8.89
CA PRO A 277 11.40 -1.93 8.48
C PRO A 277 10.02 -2.61 8.53
N VAL A 278 9.10 -2.05 9.31
CA VAL A 278 7.72 -2.55 9.47
C VAL A 278 6.66 -1.60 8.90
N LEU A 279 6.98 -0.31 8.77
CA LEU A 279 6.18 0.68 8.05
C LEU A 279 7.11 1.59 7.24
N VAL A 280 6.73 1.90 6.01
CA VAL A 280 7.43 2.85 5.12
C VAL A 280 6.39 3.76 4.47
N THR A 281 6.50 5.07 4.71
CA THR A 281 5.71 6.13 4.08
C THR A 281 6.62 7.04 3.24
N ASP A 282 6.06 8.09 2.62
CA ASP A 282 6.81 9.05 1.82
C ASP A 282 7.91 9.81 2.59
N ASP A 283 7.79 9.92 3.91
CA ASP A 283 8.60 10.78 4.77
C ASP A 283 8.94 10.20 6.16
N LEU A 284 8.43 9.01 6.52
CA LEU A 284 8.70 8.30 7.77
C LEU A 284 8.93 6.80 7.52
N ILE A 285 9.92 6.23 8.20
CA ILE A 285 10.14 4.78 8.28
C ILE A 285 10.05 4.37 9.74
N ILE A 286 9.27 3.32 10.07
CA ILE A 286 9.30 2.67 11.38
C ILE A 286 10.04 1.35 11.26
N THR A 287 11.02 1.15 12.13
CA THR A 287 11.79 -0.09 12.25
C THR A 287 11.53 -0.75 13.59
N CYS A 288 11.37 -2.07 13.64
CA CYS A 288 11.25 -2.83 14.87
C CYS A 288 12.20 -4.03 14.89
N SER A 289 12.80 -4.27 16.05
CA SER A 289 13.43 -5.56 16.36
C SER A 289 12.37 -6.66 16.51
N THR A 290 12.82 -7.92 16.45
CA THR A 290 11.96 -9.10 16.66
C THR A 290 11.34 -9.18 18.07
N SER A 291 11.84 -8.39 19.03
CA SER A 291 11.35 -8.30 20.42
C SER A 291 10.52 -7.03 20.70
N SER A 292 9.78 -6.53 19.70
CA SER A 292 8.88 -5.36 19.79
C SER A 292 9.52 -4.00 20.15
N VAL A 293 10.85 -3.89 20.23
CA VAL A 293 11.54 -2.59 20.41
C VAL A 293 11.68 -1.90 19.07
N CYS A 294 11.14 -0.69 18.94
CA CYS A 294 10.95 0.04 17.68
C CYS A 294 11.51 1.48 17.73
N ALA A 295 11.77 2.05 16.56
CA ALA A 295 12.22 3.43 16.35
C ALA A 295 11.64 4.01 15.04
N GLY A 296 11.45 5.32 15.01
CA GLY A 296 10.97 6.06 13.84
C GLY A 296 12.06 6.95 13.24
N TRP A 297 12.10 7.04 11.91
CA TRP A 297 13.15 7.73 11.14
C TRP A 297 12.53 8.65 10.08
N ASP A 298 12.85 9.95 10.10
CA ASP A 298 12.47 10.87 9.03
C ASP A 298 13.21 10.53 7.73
N SER A 299 12.48 10.46 6.61
CA SER A 299 13.03 10.26 5.27
C SER A 299 12.76 11.44 4.31
N SER A 300 12.18 12.55 4.79
CA SER A 300 11.94 13.79 4.02
C SER A 300 13.21 14.62 3.69
N GLY A 301 14.39 14.12 4.08
CA GLY A 301 15.70 14.69 3.79
C GLY A 301 16.63 13.70 3.09
N PRO A 302 17.78 14.16 2.58
CA PRO A 302 18.78 13.31 1.91
C PRO A 302 19.58 12.42 2.89
N VAL A 303 19.36 12.58 4.20
CA VAL A 303 19.94 11.77 5.28
C VAL A 303 18.81 11.47 6.25
N LEU A 304 18.69 10.20 6.66
CA LEU A 304 17.68 9.78 7.62
C LEU A 304 18.05 10.25 9.02
N THR A 305 17.12 10.89 9.73
CA THR A 305 17.27 11.25 11.14
C THR A 305 16.35 10.41 12.00
N GLN A 306 16.85 9.87 13.13
CA GLN A 306 15.98 9.20 14.09
C GLN A 306 15.07 10.24 14.76
N ARG A 307 13.75 10.14 14.54
CA ARG A 307 12.75 11.02 15.15
C ARG A 307 12.49 10.61 16.60
N TRP A 308 12.33 9.31 16.84
CA TRP A 308 12.00 8.76 18.15
C TRP A 308 12.47 7.31 18.34
N GLY A 309 12.41 6.84 19.58
CA GLY A 309 12.79 5.49 19.99
C GLY A 309 14.13 5.42 20.74
N PRO A 310 14.46 4.27 21.35
CA PRO A 310 13.69 3.02 21.31
C PRO A 310 12.41 3.07 22.17
N VAL A 311 11.28 2.65 21.60
CA VAL A 311 10.02 2.40 22.30
C VAL A 311 9.64 0.92 22.18
N THR A 312 9.26 0.27 23.28
CA THR A 312 8.80 -1.13 23.26
C THR A 312 7.29 -1.18 23.08
N LEU A 313 6.84 -1.62 21.90
CA LEU A 313 5.41 -1.89 21.65
C LEU A 313 4.94 -3.14 22.44
N PRO A 314 3.62 -3.32 22.67
CA PRO A 314 3.12 -4.46 23.42
C PRO A 314 3.46 -5.81 22.78
N GLY A 315 3.43 -6.88 23.58
CA GLY A 315 3.82 -8.22 23.12
C GLY A 315 5.32 -8.41 22.99
N ASN A 316 5.74 -9.44 22.24
CA ASN A 316 7.14 -9.86 22.11
C ASN A 316 7.48 -10.51 20.76
N HIS A 317 6.65 -10.29 19.75
CA HIS A 317 6.87 -10.66 18.35
C HIS A 317 6.96 -9.40 17.48
N LEU A 318 7.70 -9.47 16.37
CA LEU A 318 7.83 -8.37 15.40
C LEU A 318 6.43 -7.77 15.06
N PRO A 319 6.17 -6.50 15.42
CA PRO A 319 4.88 -5.86 15.19
C PRO A 319 4.56 -5.75 13.70
N ARG A 320 3.30 -6.04 13.33
CA ARG A 320 2.83 -5.97 11.94
C ARG A 320 2.00 -4.70 11.76
N PHE A 321 2.66 -3.61 11.40
CA PHE A 321 1.97 -2.37 11.04
C PHE A 321 1.09 -2.56 9.81
N ASP A 322 -0.01 -1.83 9.77
CA ASP A 322 -0.83 -1.71 8.58
C ASP A 322 -0.25 -0.60 7.67
N ARG A 323 -0.01 -0.91 6.38
CA ARG A 323 0.55 0.07 5.44
C ARG A 323 -0.40 1.23 5.18
N TYR A 324 -1.70 0.96 5.24
CA TYR A 324 -2.75 1.89 4.84
C TYR A 324 -3.58 2.37 6.04
N GLY A 325 -3.57 1.62 7.14
CA GLY A 325 -4.08 2.05 8.45
C GLY A 325 -3.23 3.13 9.10
N ILE A 326 -3.31 4.36 8.57
CA ILE A 326 -2.78 5.60 9.14
C ILE A 326 -3.91 6.64 9.19
N THR A 327 -4.10 7.31 10.33
CA THR A 327 -5.01 8.46 10.48
C THR A 327 -4.23 9.78 10.54
N GLY A 328 -4.83 10.86 10.02
CA GLY A 328 -4.23 12.18 9.99
C GLY A 328 -3.02 12.25 9.05
N ASN A 329 -1.87 12.66 9.58
CA ASN A 329 -0.64 12.88 8.81
C ASN A 329 0.57 12.16 9.44
N THR A 330 1.63 11.98 8.67
CA THR A 330 2.86 11.29 9.08
C THR A 330 3.73 12.01 10.11
N SER A 331 3.40 13.24 10.50
CA SER A 331 4.11 13.99 11.56
C SER A 331 3.44 13.86 12.93
N THR A 332 2.10 13.92 13.00
CA THR A 332 1.32 13.96 14.27
C THR A 332 0.14 12.99 14.32
N GLY A 333 0.02 12.11 13.32
CA GLY A 333 -1.02 11.09 13.22
C GLY A 333 -0.65 9.80 13.94
N TYR A 334 -1.47 8.77 13.73
CA TYR A 334 -1.30 7.45 14.35
C TYR A 334 -1.39 6.34 13.29
N ALA A 335 -0.68 5.23 13.51
CA ALA A 335 -0.76 4.02 12.69
C ALA A 335 -1.24 2.82 13.50
N LEU A 336 -1.93 1.89 12.83
CA LEU A 336 -2.36 0.61 13.41
C LEU A 336 -1.22 -0.41 13.38
N ALA A 337 -0.94 -1.03 14.54
CA ALA A 337 0.00 -2.14 14.65
C ALA A 337 -0.65 -3.38 15.25
N ARG A 338 -0.62 -4.50 14.52
CA ARG A 338 -0.96 -5.83 15.06
C ARG A 338 0.22 -6.35 15.89
N VAL A 339 -0.02 -6.47 17.20
CA VAL A 339 0.97 -6.88 18.21
C VAL A 339 0.57 -8.19 18.88
N ARG A 340 1.54 -9.02 19.27
CA ARG A 340 1.30 -10.35 19.83
C ARG A 340 2.28 -10.72 20.95
N ASP A 341 1.76 -11.28 22.04
CA ASP A 341 2.56 -12.03 23.02
C ASP A 341 2.57 -13.52 22.61
N THR A 342 3.69 -14.22 22.74
CA THR A 342 3.84 -15.66 22.45
C THR A 342 2.77 -16.55 23.12
N ASN A 343 2.20 -16.11 24.23
CA ASN A 343 1.18 -16.82 25.01
C ASN A 343 -0.26 -16.35 24.72
N ALA A 344 -0.43 -15.30 23.91
CA ALA A 344 -1.75 -14.81 23.50
C ALA A 344 -2.39 -15.74 22.45
N ARG A 345 -3.72 -15.84 22.49
CA ARG A 345 -4.50 -16.66 21.52
C ARG A 345 -4.83 -15.93 20.22
N ALA A 346 -4.75 -14.60 20.23
CA ALA A 346 -5.02 -13.70 19.13
C ALA A 346 -3.97 -12.57 19.12
N ASP A 347 -3.97 -11.74 18.07
CA ASP A 347 -3.30 -10.45 18.09
C ASP A 347 -4.09 -9.44 18.95
N SER A 348 -3.48 -8.29 19.22
CA SER A 348 -4.16 -7.06 19.60
C SER A 348 -3.82 -5.94 18.61
N ILE A 349 -4.73 -4.98 18.45
CA ILE A 349 -4.50 -3.74 17.71
C ILE A 349 -3.97 -2.69 18.68
N ALA A 350 -2.76 -2.21 18.47
CA ALA A 350 -2.19 -1.06 19.16
C ALA A 350 -2.20 0.17 18.23
N PHE A 351 -2.53 1.32 18.79
CA PHE A 351 -2.51 2.61 18.08
C PHE A 351 -1.22 3.33 18.43
N VAL A 352 -0.36 3.56 17.44
CA VAL A 352 1.01 4.07 17.64
C VAL A 352 1.16 5.46 17.04
N SER A 353 1.49 6.44 17.88
CA SER A 353 1.81 7.81 17.49
C SER A 353 3.01 7.87 16.55
N LEU A 354 2.88 8.62 15.46
CA LEU A 354 3.96 8.84 14.49
C LEU A 354 4.90 9.98 14.92
N GLU A 355 4.50 10.80 15.89
CA GLU A 355 5.27 11.93 16.41
C GLU A 355 6.42 11.46 17.33
N ASP A 356 6.13 10.55 18.25
CA ASP A 356 7.02 10.14 19.35
C ASP A 356 7.09 8.61 19.59
N GLY A 357 6.31 7.81 18.85
CA GLY A 357 6.19 6.37 19.06
C GLY A 357 5.28 5.99 20.25
N GLY A 358 4.60 6.95 20.86
CA GLY A 358 3.69 6.75 21.99
C GLY A 358 2.57 5.75 21.68
N ILE A 359 2.24 4.91 22.65
CA ILE A 359 1.23 3.85 22.53
C ILE A 359 -0.07 4.36 23.16
N GLY A 360 -1.14 4.45 22.37
CA GLY A 360 -2.47 4.78 22.83
C GLY A 360 -3.19 3.57 23.46
N THR A 361 -4.49 3.49 23.20
CA THR A 361 -5.30 2.31 23.53
C THR A 361 -4.75 1.05 22.84
N THR A 362 -5.02 -0.12 23.42
CA THR A 362 -4.75 -1.43 22.80
C THR A 362 -6.00 -2.28 22.88
N LEU A 363 -6.56 -2.63 21.71
CA LEU A 363 -7.83 -3.38 21.58
C LEU A 363 -7.56 -4.85 21.27
N PRO A 364 -8.32 -5.81 21.85
CA PRO A 364 -8.19 -7.22 21.49
C PRO A 364 -8.78 -7.49 20.09
N GLU A 365 -8.02 -8.22 19.25
CA GLU A 365 -8.48 -8.70 17.94
C GLU A 365 -9.35 -9.95 18.13
N GLU A 366 -10.59 -9.73 18.57
CA GLU A 366 -11.60 -10.78 18.78
C GLU A 366 -12.12 -11.31 17.43
N ASP A 367 -11.86 -12.59 17.15
CA ASP A 367 -12.39 -13.42 16.05
C ASP A 367 -12.64 -12.69 14.71
N GLY A 368 -11.63 -11.98 14.20
CA GLY A 368 -11.47 -11.62 12.77
C GLY A 368 -12.39 -10.55 12.17
N ASP A 369 -13.49 -10.18 12.83
CA ASP A 369 -14.55 -9.33 12.25
C ASP A 369 -14.29 -7.81 12.33
N LYS A 370 -13.22 -7.36 12.99
CA LYS A 370 -12.94 -5.93 13.23
C LYS A 370 -12.12 -5.29 12.12
N LEU A 371 -12.80 -4.89 11.04
CA LEU A 371 -12.21 -4.06 9.98
C LEU A 371 -12.09 -2.60 10.43
N PHE A 372 -10.94 -1.96 10.20
CA PHE A 372 -10.75 -0.53 10.49
C PHE A 372 -10.66 0.29 9.20
N ALA A 373 -11.16 1.52 9.25
CA ALA A 373 -10.95 2.55 8.22
C ALA A 373 -10.40 3.83 8.87
N PRO A 374 -9.35 4.47 8.31
CA PRO A 374 -8.92 5.78 8.77
C PRO A 374 -9.90 6.89 8.36
N ALA A 375 -9.98 7.87 9.25
CA ALA A 375 -10.49 9.21 9.02
C ALA A 375 -9.35 10.22 9.13
N ASP A 376 -9.61 11.48 8.80
CA ASP A 376 -8.65 12.59 8.98
C ASP A 376 -8.34 12.86 10.48
N ASP A 377 -9.32 12.64 11.36
CA ASP A 377 -9.26 12.90 12.82
C ASP A 377 -9.49 11.65 13.70
N GLY A 378 -9.27 10.44 13.17
CA GLY A 378 -9.37 9.19 13.93
C GLY A 378 -9.70 7.96 13.07
N TRP A 379 -10.53 7.05 13.61
CA TRP A 379 -10.83 5.76 12.97
C TRP A 379 -12.31 5.39 13.03
N LEU A 380 -12.77 4.65 12.02
CA LEU A 380 -13.98 3.85 12.11
C LEU A 380 -13.60 2.38 12.36
N GLN A 381 -14.03 1.81 13.47
CA GLN A 381 -14.10 0.36 13.66
C GLN A 381 -15.43 -0.13 13.08
N LEU A 382 -15.36 -0.90 12.00
CA LEU A 382 -16.49 -1.32 11.16
C LEU A 382 -16.91 -2.76 11.50
N GLY A 383 -17.83 -2.94 12.44
CA GLY A 383 -18.25 -4.27 12.91
C GLY A 383 -19.01 -5.11 11.87
N ALA A 384 -19.34 -6.35 12.23
CA ALA A 384 -20.06 -7.29 11.37
C ALA A 384 -21.44 -6.75 10.94
N ALA A 385 -21.72 -6.78 9.64
CA ALA A 385 -22.94 -6.21 9.08
C ALA A 385 -24.17 -7.11 9.22
N GLN A 386 -25.33 -6.47 9.34
CA GLN A 386 -26.63 -7.10 9.59
C GLN A 386 -27.60 -6.67 8.48
N GLY A 387 -27.50 -7.34 7.33
CA GLY A 387 -28.19 -6.93 6.11
C GLY A 387 -27.62 -5.62 5.56
N ALA A 388 -28.47 -4.59 5.42
CA ALA A 388 -28.06 -3.26 4.97
C ALA A 388 -27.48 -2.37 6.08
N GLN A 389 -27.57 -2.79 7.35
CA GLN A 389 -27.08 -2.02 8.50
C GLN A 389 -25.70 -2.53 8.95
N ARG A 390 -24.85 -1.63 9.44
CA ARG A 390 -23.53 -1.99 9.99
C ARG A 390 -23.23 -1.18 11.26
N PRO A 391 -22.88 -1.81 12.40
CA PRO A 391 -22.44 -1.07 13.58
C PRO A 391 -21.06 -0.45 13.33
N ILE A 392 -20.93 0.82 13.71
CA ILE A 392 -19.72 1.63 13.55
C ILE A 392 -19.34 2.20 14.92
N THR A 393 -18.10 1.98 15.34
CA THR A 393 -17.54 2.63 16.53
C THR A 393 -16.47 3.60 16.07
N ALA A 394 -16.70 4.89 16.28
CA ALA A 394 -15.75 5.95 16.00
C ALA A 394 -14.73 6.06 17.15
N LEU A 395 -13.44 6.03 16.80
CA LEU A 395 -12.33 6.14 17.73
C LEU A 395 -11.53 7.42 17.46
N GLU A 396 -11.04 8.06 18.51
CA GLU A 396 -10.01 9.11 18.42
C GLU A 396 -8.69 8.51 17.90
N PRO A 397 -7.70 9.32 17.44
CA PRO A 397 -6.48 8.80 16.81
C PRO A 397 -5.70 7.78 17.63
N ASP A 398 -5.73 7.91 18.97
CA ASP A 398 -5.10 7.00 19.93
C ASP A 398 -5.89 5.70 20.19
N GLY A 399 -7.03 5.51 19.52
CA GLY A 399 -7.90 4.34 19.69
C GLY A 399 -8.95 4.44 20.80
N THR A 400 -9.07 5.58 21.48
CA THR A 400 -10.11 5.82 22.51
C THR A 400 -11.51 5.92 21.86
N GLU A 401 -12.53 5.25 22.42
CA GLU A 401 -13.91 5.32 21.88
C GLU A 401 -14.55 6.70 22.10
N LYS A 402 -15.04 7.29 20.99
CA LYS A 402 -15.68 8.61 20.93
C LYS A 402 -17.21 8.50 20.87
N GLU A 403 -17.72 7.70 19.93
CA GLU A 403 -19.15 7.39 19.79
C GLU A 403 -19.37 6.07 19.03
N THR A 404 -20.50 5.39 19.28
CA THR A 404 -20.94 4.21 18.52
C THR A 404 -22.32 4.47 17.92
N TYR A 405 -22.48 4.19 16.63
CA TYR A 405 -23.71 4.38 15.86
C TYR A 405 -23.91 3.25 14.83
N THR A 406 -25.03 3.27 14.10
CA THR A 406 -25.33 2.29 13.04
C THR A 406 -25.33 2.99 11.68
N ALA A 407 -24.44 2.58 10.78
CA ALA A 407 -24.54 2.93 9.37
C ALA A 407 -25.81 2.33 8.78
N SER A 408 -26.64 3.17 8.15
CA SER A 408 -27.86 2.78 7.44
C SER A 408 -27.87 3.21 5.97
N GLN A 409 -26.97 4.12 5.60
CA GLN A 409 -26.62 4.51 4.23
C GLN A 409 -25.11 4.31 4.04
N TYR A 410 -24.67 4.15 2.79
CA TYR A 410 -23.25 4.20 2.38
C TYR A 410 -22.27 3.31 3.19
N ALA A 411 -22.75 2.23 3.83
CA ALA A 411 -22.00 1.40 4.78
C ALA A 411 -20.77 0.67 4.21
N TYR A 412 -20.58 0.74 2.90
CA TYR A 412 -19.43 0.24 2.14
C TYR A 412 -18.91 1.25 1.12
N ALA A 413 -19.39 2.50 1.11
CA ALA A 413 -19.02 3.46 0.07
C ALA A 413 -17.57 3.93 0.25
N LEU A 414 -16.87 4.14 -0.87
CA LEU A 414 -15.69 4.99 -0.93
C LEU A 414 -16.18 6.44 -0.95
N LEU A 415 -15.89 7.19 0.11
CA LEU A 415 -16.19 8.61 0.24
C LEU A 415 -14.87 9.38 0.33
N LEU A 416 -14.72 10.43 -0.47
CA LEU A 416 -13.54 11.29 -0.48
C LEU A 416 -13.93 12.77 -0.41
N THR A 417 -12.97 13.61 -0.04
CA THR A 417 -13.13 15.06 0.11
C THR A 417 -11.87 15.77 -0.40
N ASP A 418 -11.97 17.07 -0.69
CA ASP A 418 -10.85 17.87 -1.20
C ASP A 418 -9.91 18.37 -0.08
N SER A 419 -9.80 17.59 1.00
CA SER A 419 -8.87 17.84 2.11
C SER A 419 -7.42 17.49 1.72
N GLY A 420 -6.44 17.92 2.52
CA GLY A 420 -5.04 17.61 2.28
C GLY A 420 -4.67 16.11 2.37
N SER A 421 -5.52 15.31 3.00
CA SER A 421 -5.39 13.85 3.12
C SER A 421 -6.29 13.07 2.14
N GLY A 422 -7.28 13.73 1.53
CA GLY A 422 -8.36 13.09 0.77
C GLY A 422 -9.40 12.36 1.64
N LEU A 423 -9.11 12.13 2.92
CA LEU A 423 -9.94 11.35 3.85
C LEU A 423 -11.04 12.21 4.48
N PRO A 424 -12.25 11.68 4.66
CA PRO A 424 -13.28 12.31 5.49
C PRO A 424 -12.88 12.33 6.97
N SER A 425 -13.36 13.34 7.70
CA SER A 425 -13.38 13.33 9.17
C SER A 425 -14.45 12.38 9.73
N LEU A 426 -14.34 12.01 11.01
CA LEU A 426 -15.31 11.22 11.76
C LEU A 426 -16.71 11.84 11.75
N ASN A 427 -16.81 13.17 11.81
CA ASN A 427 -18.09 13.87 11.68
C ASN A 427 -18.69 13.66 10.29
N GLN A 428 -17.92 13.88 9.22
CA GLN A 428 -18.36 13.67 7.84
C GLN A 428 -18.77 12.21 7.59
N TYR A 429 -18.01 11.24 8.10
CA TYR A 429 -18.37 9.83 8.06
C TYR A 429 -19.66 9.52 8.82
N ARG A 430 -19.86 10.06 10.04
CA ARG A 430 -21.10 9.87 10.79
C ARG A 430 -22.28 10.45 10.03
N ASP A 431 -22.15 11.66 9.49
CA ASP A 431 -23.25 12.34 8.82
C ASP A 431 -23.63 11.59 7.51
N ALA A 432 -22.66 11.09 6.74
CA ALA A 432 -22.94 10.23 5.59
C ALA A 432 -23.53 8.86 5.97
N LEU A 433 -22.99 8.18 6.98
CA LEU A 433 -23.37 6.80 7.31
C LEU A 433 -24.68 6.71 8.11
N ALA A 434 -24.92 7.66 9.02
CA ALA A 434 -26.06 7.64 9.93
C ALA A 434 -27.29 8.40 9.37
N SER A 435 -27.12 9.56 8.72
CA SER A 435 -28.22 10.35 8.15
C SER A 435 -28.27 10.38 6.62
N GLY A 436 -27.19 9.99 5.95
CA GLY A 436 -27.10 10.00 4.48
C GLY A 436 -26.58 11.30 3.89
N ASP A 437 -26.09 12.25 4.70
CA ASP A 437 -25.57 13.52 4.21
C ASP A 437 -24.15 13.38 3.65
N VAL A 438 -24.06 13.44 2.33
CA VAL A 438 -22.83 13.39 1.53
C VAL A 438 -22.59 14.71 0.78
N SER A 439 -23.24 15.81 1.18
CA SER A 439 -23.11 17.12 0.53
C SER A 439 -21.71 17.75 0.61
N TRP A 440 -20.85 17.22 1.49
CA TRP A 440 -19.46 17.59 1.68
C TRP A 440 -18.47 16.76 0.84
N ALA A 441 -18.92 15.66 0.22
CA ALA A 441 -18.04 14.70 -0.46
C ALA A 441 -17.77 15.15 -1.91
N SER A 442 -16.50 15.12 -2.33
CA SER A 442 -16.09 15.46 -3.70
C SER A 442 -16.02 14.25 -4.64
N LEU A 443 -16.11 13.04 -4.07
CA LEU A 443 -16.36 11.79 -4.79
C LEU A 443 -17.15 10.82 -3.89
N ILE A 444 -18.18 10.20 -4.46
CA ILE A 444 -18.98 9.14 -3.81
C ILE A 444 -18.99 7.93 -4.72
N PHE A 445 -18.41 6.80 -4.29
CA PHE A 445 -18.51 5.53 -5.03
C PHE A 445 -19.07 4.41 -4.15
N ASP A 446 -20.31 4.00 -4.42
CA ASP A 446 -21.05 2.98 -3.66
C ASP A 446 -21.38 1.79 -4.56
N CYS A 447 -20.97 0.58 -4.14
CA CYS A 447 -21.28 -0.68 -4.83
C CYS A 447 -22.24 -1.52 -4.00
N ARG A 448 -23.42 -1.73 -4.57
CA ARG A 448 -24.43 -2.70 -4.10
C ARG A 448 -24.36 -3.96 -4.98
N PRO A 449 -24.94 -5.11 -4.57
CA PRO A 449 -24.88 -6.34 -5.35
C PRO A 449 -25.38 -6.14 -6.80
N ASN A 450 -24.49 -6.34 -7.77
CA ASN A 450 -24.72 -6.15 -9.22
C ASN A 450 -24.92 -4.68 -9.70
N THR A 451 -24.66 -3.66 -8.88
CA THR A 451 -24.74 -2.24 -9.34
C THR A 451 -23.82 -1.33 -8.52
N CYS A 452 -22.98 -0.54 -9.18
CA CYS A 452 -22.24 0.54 -8.52
C CYS A 452 -22.64 1.90 -9.07
N GLU A 453 -22.55 2.93 -8.24
CA GLU A 453 -22.85 4.32 -8.57
C GLU A 453 -21.64 5.22 -8.24
N LEU A 454 -21.27 6.11 -9.16
CA LEU A 454 -20.28 7.16 -8.94
C LEU A 454 -20.98 8.52 -8.98
N ASP A 455 -20.95 9.24 -7.86
CA ASP A 455 -21.65 10.52 -7.67
C ASP A 455 -23.14 10.39 -8.02
N GLN A 456 -23.78 9.33 -7.51
CA GLN A 456 -25.19 8.95 -7.73
C GLN A 456 -25.55 8.59 -9.20
N HIS A 457 -24.56 8.38 -10.07
CA HIS A 457 -24.75 7.92 -11.45
C HIS A 457 -24.31 6.46 -11.60
N ALA A 458 -25.20 5.59 -12.10
CA ALA A 458 -24.91 4.16 -12.27
C ALA A 458 -23.75 3.91 -13.26
N ILE A 459 -22.85 3.00 -12.92
CA ILE A 459 -21.65 2.65 -13.67
C ILE A 459 -21.84 1.32 -14.40
N PRO A 460 -22.17 1.29 -15.71
CA PRO A 460 -22.08 0.09 -16.53
C PRO A 460 -20.65 -0.48 -16.60
N GLY A 461 -20.56 -1.79 -16.79
CA GLY A 461 -19.30 -2.53 -16.92
C GLY A 461 -18.74 -3.10 -15.60
N THR A 462 -19.40 -2.89 -14.46
CA THR A 462 -18.99 -3.46 -13.17
C THR A 462 -19.31 -4.94 -13.07
N ASP A 463 -18.36 -5.73 -12.55
CA ASP A 463 -18.52 -7.15 -12.22
C ASP A 463 -18.63 -7.38 -10.70
N ASN A 464 -18.77 -8.64 -10.27
CA ASN A 464 -18.83 -9.04 -8.85
C ASN A 464 -17.50 -8.81 -8.08
N ASP A 465 -16.48 -8.35 -8.78
CA ASP A 465 -15.14 -8.05 -8.28
C ASP A 465 -14.90 -6.54 -8.16
N THR A 466 -15.64 -5.70 -8.90
CA THR A 466 -15.79 -4.28 -8.56
C THR A 466 -16.57 -4.16 -7.24
N ARG A 467 -15.93 -3.53 -6.25
CA ARG A 467 -16.49 -3.31 -4.91
C ARG A 467 -16.12 -1.91 -4.42
N SER A 468 -16.90 -1.38 -3.50
CA SER A 468 -16.55 -0.20 -2.73
C SER A 468 -16.15 -0.61 -1.31
N SER A 469 -15.31 0.21 -0.69
CA SER A 469 -14.99 0.19 0.74
C SER A 469 -14.58 1.62 1.11
N PRO A 470 -14.71 2.06 2.38
CA PRO A 470 -14.01 3.25 2.84
C PRO A 470 -12.51 3.18 2.50
N MET A 471 -11.88 4.32 2.23
CA MET A 471 -10.46 4.37 1.84
C MET A 471 -9.59 3.64 2.87
N ASN A 472 -8.61 2.88 2.39
CA ASN A 472 -7.68 2.06 3.16
C ASN A 472 -8.29 0.92 3.99
N ALA A 473 -9.62 0.74 4.00
CA ALA A 473 -10.29 -0.29 4.79
C ALA A 473 -10.19 -1.67 4.11
N GLY A 474 -9.16 -2.44 4.52
CA GLY A 474 -8.93 -3.82 4.07
C GLY A 474 -8.13 -3.90 2.77
N ASP A 475 -6.99 -3.20 2.72
CA ASP A 475 -6.13 -3.04 1.53
C ASP A 475 -6.87 -2.51 0.28
N VAL A 476 -7.98 -1.77 0.47
CA VAL A 476 -8.68 -1.08 -0.62
C VAL A 476 -8.16 0.35 -0.72
N THR A 477 -7.44 0.66 -1.80
CA THR A 477 -6.94 2.03 -2.06
C THR A 477 -7.53 2.58 -3.34
N ALA A 478 -7.50 3.91 -3.49
CA ALA A 478 -7.89 4.56 -4.74
C ALA A 478 -6.97 5.73 -5.10
N ALA A 479 -6.73 5.91 -6.40
CA ALA A 479 -6.10 7.09 -6.97
C ALA A 479 -7.12 7.84 -7.85
N VAL A 480 -7.18 9.16 -7.72
CA VAL A 480 -8.18 10.00 -8.40
C VAL A 480 -7.50 11.09 -9.21
N SER A 481 -7.90 11.22 -10.48
CA SER A 481 -7.63 12.35 -11.35
C SER A 481 -8.94 13.02 -11.77
N GLU A 482 -8.85 14.11 -12.53
CA GLU A 482 -10.02 14.78 -13.12
C GLU A 482 -10.90 13.80 -13.91
N ARG A 483 -10.28 12.85 -14.63
CA ARG A 483 -10.97 11.91 -15.52
C ARG A 483 -11.09 10.47 -15.00
N TYR A 484 -10.20 9.99 -14.14
CA TYR A 484 -10.21 8.58 -13.72
C TYR A 484 -10.28 8.41 -12.20
N LEU A 485 -11.12 7.46 -11.76
CA LEU A 485 -11.04 6.81 -10.46
C LEU A 485 -10.40 5.44 -10.68
N ILE A 486 -9.25 5.21 -10.07
CA ILE A 486 -8.52 3.93 -10.13
C ILE A 486 -8.61 3.29 -8.74
N MET A 487 -9.39 2.23 -8.60
CA MET A 487 -9.46 1.43 -7.38
C MET A 487 -8.50 0.24 -7.44
N SER A 488 -7.81 -0.04 -6.34
CA SER A 488 -6.96 -1.22 -6.16
C SER A 488 -7.46 -2.05 -4.99
N TYR A 489 -7.65 -3.35 -5.19
CA TYR A 489 -8.00 -4.30 -4.13
C TYR A 489 -6.80 -5.21 -3.87
N GLY A 490 -6.30 -5.21 -2.63
CA GLY A 490 -4.98 -5.72 -2.25
C GLY A 490 -4.68 -7.22 -2.43
N SER A 491 -3.96 -7.77 -1.46
CA SER A 491 -3.10 -8.97 -1.61
C SER A 491 -3.75 -10.23 -2.19
N MET A 492 -5.07 -10.38 -2.10
CA MET A 492 -5.81 -11.52 -2.64
C MET A 492 -6.28 -11.40 -4.10
N SER A 493 -5.96 -10.31 -4.83
CA SER A 493 -6.44 -10.20 -6.22
C SER A 493 -5.53 -9.53 -7.25
N GLY A 494 -4.72 -8.53 -6.90
CA GLY A 494 -3.97 -7.74 -7.91
C GLY A 494 -4.88 -7.07 -8.96
N ARG A 495 -6.17 -6.91 -8.67
CA ARG A 495 -7.14 -6.34 -9.60
C ARG A 495 -7.34 -4.87 -9.32
N VAL A 496 -7.07 -4.10 -10.36
CA VAL A 496 -7.42 -2.70 -10.46
C VAL A 496 -8.75 -2.59 -11.21
N ARG A 497 -9.59 -1.64 -10.81
CA ARG A 497 -10.78 -1.22 -11.54
C ARG A 497 -10.64 0.26 -11.85
N ILE A 498 -10.59 0.58 -13.15
CA ILE A 498 -10.51 1.95 -13.63
C ILE A 498 -11.91 2.37 -14.07
N ILE A 499 -12.36 3.53 -13.59
CA ILE A 499 -13.66 4.11 -13.92
C ILE A 499 -13.39 5.47 -14.57
N ASP A 500 -13.83 5.64 -15.82
CA ASP A 500 -13.84 6.94 -16.49
C ASP A 500 -14.99 7.77 -15.88
N ARG A 501 -14.64 8.86 -15.20
CA ARG A 501 -15.54 9.75 -14.45
C ARG A 501 -16.42 10.58 -15.38
N GLU A 502 -15.96 10.84 -16.61
CA GLU A 502 -16.68 11.59 -17.64
C GLU A 502 -17.68 10.68 -18.37
N LYS A 503 -17.22 9.50 -18.81
CA LYS A 503 -18.09 8.47 -19.44
C LYS A 503 -19.01 7.76 -18.46
N LYS A 504 -18.73 7.84 -17.16
CA LYS A 504 -19.39 7.09 -16.08
C LYS A 504 -19.44 5.58 -16.38
N SER A 505 -18.30 4.99 -16.74
CA SER A 505 -18.19 3.56 -17.07
C SER A 505 -16.87 2.95 -16.58
N VAL A 506 -16.85 1.63 -16.35
CA VAL A 506 -15.58 0.90 -16.21
C VAL A 506 -14.80 0.96 -17.53
N VAL A 507 -13.48 1.08 -17.46
CA VAL A 507 -12.55 1.00 -18.60
C VAL A 507 -11.38 0.07 -18.30
N PRO A 508 -10.79 -0.62 -19.31
CA PRO A 508 -11.25 -0.73 -20.69
C PRO A 508 -12.59 -1.46 -20.81
N GLU A 509 -13.26 -1.28 -21.95
CA GLU A 509 -14.51 -1.98 -22.26
C GLU A 509 -14.19 -3.39 -22.77
N GLY A 510 -14.49 -4.43 -21.98
CA GLY A 510 -14.36 -5.84 -22.38
C GLY A 510 -13.23 -6.58 -21.68
N GLU A 511 -12.14 -6.86 -22.38
CA GLU A 511 -11.02 -7.63 -21.86
C GLU A 511 -10.17 -6.83 -20.86
N SER A 512 -9.59 -7.54 -19.88
CA SER A 512 -8.69 -6.94 -18.89
C SER A 512 -7.41 -6.43 -19.56
N LEU A 513 -6.88 -5.29 -19.09
CA LEU A 513 -5.61 -4.70 -19.57
C LEU A 513 -4.43 -5.69 -19.51
N TYR A 514 -4.46 -6.53 -18.49
CA TYR A 514 -3.45 -7.53 -18.13
C TYR A 514 -4.15 -8.83 -17.69
N GLY A 515 -3.44 -9.94 -17.71
CA GLY A 515 -3.94 -11.26 -17.37
C GLY A 515 -4.22 -11.47 -15.88
N ARG A 516 -4.62 -12.70 -15.52
CA ARG A 516 -5.11 -13.02 -14.17
C ARG A 516 -4.00 -13.27 -13.15
N ARG A 517 -2.71 -13.12 -13.51
CA ARG A 517 -1.56 -13.33 -12.62
C ARG A 517 -0.70 -12.08 -12.46
N ALA A 518 -0.99 -10.98 -13.14
CA ALA A 518 -0.15 -9.80 -13.09
C ALA A 518 -0.06 -9.18 -11.69
N HIS A 519 1.16 -8.87 -11.25
CA HIS A 519 1.41 -8.07 -10.07
C HIS A 519 1.32 -6.58 -10.45
N THR A 520 0.29 -5.87 -9.97
CA THR A 520 0.05 -4.47 -10.35
C THR A 520 0.37 -3.45 -9.25
N VAL A 521 0.90 -2.31 -9.66
CA VAL A 521 0.99 -1.10 -8.84
C VAL A 521 0.40 0.10 -9.59
N VAL A 522 -0.52 0.81 -8.95
CA VAL A 522 -1.00 2.11 -9.41
C VAL A 522 0.10 3.12 -9.09
N ALA A 523 0.89 3.51 -10.09
CA ALA A 523 1.96 4.49 -9.89
C ALA A 523 1.38 5.90 -9.74
N ARG A 524 0.38 6.23 -10.56
CA ARG A 524 -0.37 7.50 -10.53
C ARG A 524 -1.79 7.30 -11.06
N ALA A 525 -2.65 8.32 -10.90
CA ALA A 525 -4.02 8.33 -11.42
C ALA A 525 -4.14 8.41 -12.98
N ASP A 526 -3.01 8.41 -13.69
CA ASP A 526 -2.84 8.31 -15.15
C ASP A 526 -1.94 7.13 -15.58
N LEU A 527 -1.35 6.38 -14.63
CA LEU A 527 -0.32 5.38 -14.91
C LEU A 527 -0.46 4.13 -14.02
N LEU A 528 -0.84 3.02 -14.64
CA LEU A 528 -0.90 1.70 -14.03
C LEU A 528 0.25 0.84 -14.54
N ILE A 529 0.97 0.16 -13.65
CA ILE A 529 2.10 -0.70 -13.99
C ILE A 529 1.77 -2.14 -13.58
N ALA A 530 2.14 -3.12 -14.42
CA ALA A 530 1.89 -4.54 -14.20
C ALA A 530 3.13 -5.39 -14.54
N VAL A 531 3.36 -6.46 -13.79
CA VAL A 531 4.39 -7.47 -14.08
C VAL A 531 3.72 -8.83 -14.29
N GLU A 532 3.86 -9.41 -15.48
CA GLU A 532 3.26 -10.71 -15.86
C GLU A 532 4.09 -11.40 -16.95
N ASP A 533 4.06 -12.74 -17.00
CA ASP A 533 4.71 -13.58 -18.02
C ASP A 533 6.18 -13.20 -18.34
N GLY A 534 6.90 -12.77 -17.31
CA GLY A 534 8.31 -12.38 -17.37
C GLY A 534 8.59 -10.94 -17.79
N GLY A 535 7.57 -10.17 -18.19
CA GLY A 535 7.66 -8.79 -18.63
C GLY A 535 7.08 -7.77 -17.64
N LEU A 536 7.54 -6.52 -17.77
CA LEU A 536 6.98 -5.32 -17.14
C LEU A 536 6.25 -4.53 -18.21
N ALA A 537 4.97 -4.23 -18.00
CA ALA A 537 4.16 -3.38 -18.86
C ALA A 537 3.60 -2.21 -18.07
N ALA A 538 3.28 -1.11 -18.75
CA ALA A 538 2.39 -0.11 -18.19
C ALA A 538 1.29 0.29 -19.15
N TYR A 539 0.21 0.73 -18.53
CA TYR A 539 -1.05 1.09 -19.13
C TYR A 539 -1.35 2.53 -18.76
N ALA A 540 -1.83 3.27 -19.73
CA ALA A 540 -2.16 4.68 -19.62
C ALA A 540 -3.42 4.97 -20.46
N PRO A 541 -4.14 6.06 -20.17
CA PRO A 541 -5.12 6.59 -21.12
C PRO A 541 -4.41 7.09 -22.39
N PRO A 542 -5.15 7.35 -23.48
CA PRO A 542 -4.62 8.14 -24.58
C PRO A 542 -4.43 9.59 -24.13
N GLY A 543 -3.29 10.18 -24.53
CA GLY A 543 -3.00 11.62 -24.42
C GLY A 543 -3.11 12.34 -25.75
#